data_AF-A0A3S0BIK4-F1
#
_entry.id   AF-A0A3S0BIK4-F1
#
_cell.length_a   1.000
_cell.length_b   1.000
_cell.length_c   1.000
_cell.angle_alpha   90.00
_cell.angle_beta   90.00
_cell.angle_gamma   90.00
#
_symmetry.space_group_name_H-M   'P 1'
#
loop_
_entity.id
_entity.type
_entity.pdbx_description
1 polymer ?
#
loop_
_entity_poly.entity_id
_entity_poly.type
_entity_poly.pdbx_seq_one_letter_code
_entity_poly.pdbx_strand_id
1 'polypeptide(L)'
;MKTKEFIENYQLHDSLVKGYVFSIVEGKLTLELELCNWKQAGYTENEPEMVDVKLNFQRVKSFKIDPENFVPNYNDILTTEPIIGGVKFVVLYEGDVAILTIIADVLFFELK
;
A
#
# COMPACT_ATOMS: atom_id res chain seq x y z
N MET A 1 1.32 -4.42 -13.14
CA MET A 1 2.69 -4.87 -12.79
C MET A 1 2.64 -5.99 -11.76
N LYS A 2 3.77 -6.66 -11.50
CA LYS A 2 3.88 -7.57 -10.35
C LYS A 2 4.09 -6.76 -9.07
N THR A 3 3.62 -7.27 -7.94
CA THR A 3 3.76 -6.58 -6.65
C THR A 3 5.22 -6.33 -6.28
N LYS A 4 6.08 -7.32 -6.52
CA LYS A 4 7.53 -7.18 -6.30
C LYS A 4 8.14 -6.05 -7.14
N GLU A 5 7.78 -5.98 -8.42
CA GLU A 5 8.25 -4.94 -9.32
C GLU A 5 7.79 -3.54 -8.84
N PHE A 6 6.57 -3.42 -8.33
CA PHE A 6 6.09 -2.15 -7.77
C PHE A 6 6.94 -1.68 -6.58
N ILE A 7 7.13 -2.51 -5.57
CA ILE A 7 7.87 -2.10 -4.37
C ILE A 7 9.37 -1.89 -4.61
N GLU A 8 9.93 -2.43 -5.70
CA GLU A 8 11.30 -2.17 -6.13
C GLU A 8 11.45 -0.80 -6.81
N ASN A 9 10.37 -0.27 -7.38
CA ASN A 9 10.38 0.98 -8.16
C ASN A 9 9.76 2.19 -7.43
N TYR A 10 9.01 1.97 -6.35
CA TYR A 10 8.32 3.05 -5.62
C TYR A 10 8.75 3.08 -4.16
N GLN A 11 9.07 4.27 -3.65
CA GLN A 11 9.42 4.46 -2.25
C GLN A 11 8.16 4.75 -1.43
N LEU A 12 7.78 3.84 -0.53
CA LEU A 12 6.54 3.96 0.23
C LEU A 12 6.76 4.43 1.67
N HIS A 13 8.01 4.49 2.14
CA HIS A 13 8.32 5.03 3.47
C HIS A 13 7.83 6.48 3.63
N ASP A 14 7.17 6.79 4.75
CA ASP A 14 6.47 8.05 5.07
C ASP A 14 5.23 8.35 4.20
N SER A 15 4.77 7.40 3.38
CA SER A 15 3.45 7.48 2.77
C SER A 15 2.38 7.03 3.77
N LEU A 16 1.13 7.46 3.62
CA LEU A 16 0.07 7.18 4.57
C LEU A 16 -0.93 6.18 4.01
N VAL A 17 -1.29 5.15 4.77
CA VAL A 17 -2.44 4.29 4.46
C VAL A 17 -3.71 4.97 4.95
N LYS A 18 -4.56 5.38 4.01
CA LYS A 18 -5.83 6.08 4.30
C LYS A 18 -6.96 5.11 4.60
N GLY A 19 -6.99 3.98 3.91
CA GLY A 19 -8.07 2.99 4.01
C GLY A 19 -7.94 1.90 2.96
N TYR A 20 -8.88 0.97 2.97
CA TYR A 20 -8.96 -0.09 1.96
C TYR A 20 -10.40 -0.50 1.69
N VAL A 21 -10.61 -1.10 0.51
CA VAL A 21 -11.85 -1.79 0.13
C VAL A 21 -11.49 -3.18 -0.34
N PHE A 22 -11.98 -4.21 0.35
CA PHE A 22 -11.71 -5.61 0.04
C PHE A 22 -12.98 -6.35 -0.37
N SER A 23 -12.92 -7.08 -1.48
CA SER A 23 -13.96 -8.02 -1.90
C SER A 23 -13.31 -9.34 -2.31
N ILE A 24 -13.47 -10.36 -1.46
CA ILE A 24 -13.01 -11.72 -1.77
C ILE A 24 -13.79 -12.33 -2.94
N VAL A 25 -15.07 -12.00 -3.09
CA VAL A 25 -15.94 -12.50 -4.17
C VAL A 25 -15.45 -11.98 -5.52
N GLU A 26 -15.07 -10.70 -5.60
CA GLU A 26 -14.48 -10.14 -6.81
C GLU A 26 -12.99 -10.44 -6.96
N GLY A 27 -12.35 -10.95 -5.90
CA GLY A 27 -10.90 -11.12 -5.84
C GLY A 27 -10.15 -9.80 -5.98
N LYS A 28 -10.66 -8.72 -5.38
CA LYS A 28 -10.09 -7.37 -5.47
C LYS A 28 -9.81 -6.77 -4.10
N LEU A 29 -8.72 -6.01 -4.03
CA LEU A 29 -8.40 -5.14 -2.91
C LEU A 29 -7.92 -3.81 -3.47
N THR A 30 -8.53 -2.70 -3.04
CA THR A 30 -8.03 -1.35 -3.30
C THR A 30 -7.47 -0.82 -2.00
N LEU A 31 -6.18 -0.48 -1.97
CA LEU A 31 -5.56 0.25 -0.87
C LEU A 31 -5.43 1.71 -1.28
N GLU A 32 -5.98 2.61 -0.47
CA GLU A 32 -5.92 4.06 -0.71
C GLU A 32 -4.74 4.63 0.09
N LEU A 33 -3.85 5.34 -0.59
CA LEU A 33 -2.66 5.92 0.01
C LEU A 33 -2.60 7.43 -0.23
N GLU A 34 -1.97 8.13 0.70
CA GLU A 34 -1.33 9.42 0.42
C GLU A 34 0.17 9.15 0.23
N LEU A 35 0.61 9.14 -1.03
CA LEU A 35 1.97 8.82 -1.43
C LEU A 35 2.90 9.99 -1.12
N CYS A 36 4.02 9.67 -0.48
CA CYS A 36 5.16 10.56 -0.25
C CYS A 36 5.88 10.82 -1.59
N ASN A 37 5.32 11.72 -2.39
CA ASN A 37 5.72 11.98 -3.76
C ASN A 37 7.14 12.55 -3.86
N TRP A 38 7.55 13.40 -2.90
CA TRP A 38 8.89 14.01 -2.89
C TRP A 38 10.04 13.00 -2.85
N LYS A 39 9.78 11.77 -2.38
CA LYS A 39 10.77 10.68 -2.34
C LYS A 39 10.82 9.84 -3.62
N GLN A 40 9.94 10.08 -4.58
CA GLN A 40 9.92 9.32 -5.83
C GLN A 40 11.01 9.81 -6.78
N ALA A 41 11.61 8.89 -7.54
CA ALA A 41 12.73 9.20 -8.43
C ALA A 41 12.40 10.24 -9.53
N GLY A 42 11.12 10.44 -9.84
CA GLY A 42 10.66 11.39 -10.86
C GLY A 42 10.18 12.74 -10.32
N TYR A 43 10.28 12.98 -9.01
CA TYR A 43 9.73 14.19 -8.38
C TYR A 43 10.39 15.47 -8.88
N THR A 44 9.58 16.53 -9.04
CA THR A 44 10.06 17.89 -9.28
C THR A 44 9.46 18.88 -8.28
N GLU A 45 10.18 19.96 -7.93
CA GLU A 45 9.75 20.94 -6.91
C GLU A 45 8.40 21.64 -7.20
N ASN A 46 7.90 21.56 -8.44
CA ASN A 46 6.60 22.12 -8.81
C ASN A 46 5.43 21.14 -8.57
N GLU A 47 5.73 19.90 -8.19
CA GLU A 47 4.73 18.87 -7.88
C GLU A 47 4.40 18.88 -6.38
N PRO A 48 3.17 18.49 -6.00
CA PRO A 48 2.83 18.29 -4.60
C PRO A 48 3.75 17.25 -3.95
N GLU A 49 4.19 17.52 -2.73
CA GLU A 49 5.03 16.60 -1.94
C GLU A 49 4.28 15.33 -1.53
N MET A 50 2.96 15.43 -1.38
CA MET A 50 2.06 14.34 -1.05
C MET A 50 0.96 14.25 -2.12
N VAL A 51 0.66 13.04 -2.61
CA VAL A 51 -0.36 12.83 -3.66
C VAL A 51 -1.25 11.63 -3.34
N ASP A 52 -2.55 11.76 -3.60
CA ASP A 52 -3.50 10.66 -3.44
C ASP A 52 -3.31 9.61 -4.54
N VAL A 53 -3.16 8.34 -4.15
CA VAL A 53 -3.01 7.21 -5.07
C VAL A 53 -3.83 6.00 -4.64
N LYS A 54 -4.06 5.10 -5.59
CA LYS A 54 -4.69 3.80 -5.34
C LYS A 54 -3.80 2.65 -5.79
N LEU A 55 -3.68 1.66 -4.93
CA LEU A 55 -3.09 0.36 -5.25
C LEU A 55 -4.23 -0.65 -5.43
N ASN A 56 -4.52 -1.00 -6.67
CA ASN A 56 -5.59 -1.93 -7.03
C ASN A 56 -4.99 -3.33 -7.26
N PHE A 57 -5.15 -4.21 -6.29
CA PHE A 57 -4.78 -5.61 -6.37
C PHE A 57 -5.91 -6.42 -6.99
N GLN A 58 -5.58 -7.26 -7.98
CA GLN A 58 -6.53 -8.17 -8.63
C GLN A 58 -6.11 -9.63 -8.48
N ARG A 59 -7.11 -10.52 -8.52
CA ARG A 59 -6.96 -11.94 -8.23
C ARG A 59 -6.31 -12.14 -6.86
N VAL A 60 -6.86 -11.45 -5.86
CA VAL A 60 -6.43 -11.52 -4.46
C VAL A 60 -6.69 -12.92 -3.93
N LYS A 61 -5.64 -13.60 -3.48
CA LYS A 61 -5.68 -14.94 -2.89
C LYS A 61 -5.77 -14.89 -1.37
N SER A 62 -5.18 -13.85 -0.76
CA SER A 62 -5.24 -13.64 0.68
C SER A 62 -5.03 -12.16 0.99
N PHE A 63 -5.79 -11.67 1.96
CA PHE A 63 -5.58 -10.38 2.60
C PHE A 63 -5.75 -10.58 4.10
N LYS A 64 -4.74 -10.18 4.88
CA LYS A 64 -4.74 -10.29 6.34
C LYS A 64 -4.27 -8.98 6.96
N ILE A 65 -4.85 -8.66 8.10
CA ILE A 65 -4.49 -7.51 8.91
C ILE A 65 -4.22 -8.00 10.32
N ASP A 66 -3.13 -7.52 10.92
CA ASP A 66 -2.74 -7.79 12.30
C ASP A 66 -2.38 -6.46 12.99
N PRO A 67 -3.04 -6.07 14.09
CA PRO A 67 -4.14 -6.77 14.74
C PRO A 67 -5.43 -6.72 13.91
N GLU A 68 -6.31 -7.72 14.06
CA GLU A 68 -7.53 -7.85 13.21
C GLU A 68 -8.50 -6.66 13.32
N ASN A 69 -8.45 -5.91 14.41
CA ASN A 69 -9.27 -4.71 14.63
C ASN A 69 -8.64 -3.43 14.06
N PHE A 70 -7.45 -3.50 13.47
CA PHE A 70 -6.82 -2.34 12.85
C PHE A 70 -7.64 -1.83 11.66
N VAL A 71 -8.00 -0.55 11.71
CA VAL A 71 -8.62 0.18 10.61
C VAL A 71 -7.68 1.32 10.24
N PRO A 72 -7.16 1.37 9.00
CA PRO A 72 -6.30 2.48 8.61
C PRO A 72 -7.01 3.82 8.69
N ASN A 73 -6.29 4.83 9.15
CA ASN A 73 -6.70 6.22 9.22
C ASN A 73 -5.44 7.11 9.13
N TYR A 74 -4.91 7.25 7.92
CA TYR A 74 -3.69 8.01 7.65
C TYR A 74 -2.47 7.50 8.44
N ASN A 75 -2.29 6.18 8.47
CA ASN A 75 -1.19 5.56 9.21
C ASN A 75 0.10 5.56 8.40
N ASP A 76 1.20 5.99 9.00
CA ASP A 76 2.53 6.03 8.37
C ASP A 76 2.98 4.64 7.96
N ILE A 77 3.40 4.48 6.71
CA ILE A 77 4.11 3.29 6.23
C ILE A 77 5.56 3.39 6.70
N LEU A 78 5.92 2.48 7.60
CA LEU A 78 7.29 2.34 8.11
C LEU A 78 8.16 1.56 7.15
N THR A 79 7.63 0.47 6.57
CA THR A 79 8.35 -0.32 5.56
C THR A 79 7.38 -1.17 4.74
N THR A 80 7.83 -1.55 3.54
CA THR A 80 7.18 -2.55 2.70
C THR A 80 8.18 -3.63 2.30
N GLU A 81 7.74 -4.88 2.32
CA GLU A 81 8.60 -6.03 2.04
C GLU A 81 7.96 -6.94 0.99
N PRO A 82 8.71 -7.38 -0.04
CA PRO A 82 8.24 -8.43 -0.93
C PRO A 82 8.10 -9.73 -0.14
N ILE A 83 6.99 -10.42 -0.36
CA ILE A 83 6.81 -11.79 0.11
C ILE A 83 6.46 -12.68 -1.07
N ILE A 84 6.49 -14.00 -0.86
CA ILE A 84 6.15 -14.97 -1.91
C ILE A 84 4.71 -14.70 -2.38
N GLY A 85 4.57 -14.23 -3.62
CA GLY A 85 3.28 -13.94 -4.26
C GLY A 85 2.58 -12.67 -3.77
N GLY A 86 3.26 -11.77 -3.06
CA GLY A 86 2.60 -10.65 -2.40
C GLY A 86 3.51 -9.56 -1.85
N VAL A 87 2.95 -8.75 -0.96
CA VAL A 87 3.62 -7.68 -0.22
C VAL A 87 3.13 -7.64 1.22
N LYS A 88 4.04 -7.28 2.12
CA LYS A 88 3.75 -6.91 3.51
C LYS A 88 3.93 -5.40 3.67
N PHE A 89 2.95 -4.71 4.22
CA PHE A 89 3.07 -3.34 4.69
C PHE A 89 3.16 -3.34 6.21
N VAL A 90 4.13 -2.63 6.77
CA VAL A 90 4.22 -2.36 8.22
C VAL A 90 3.90 -0.90 8.41
N VAL A 91 2.88 -0.61 9.20
CA VAL A 91 2.38 0.74 9.43
C VAL A 91 2.38 1.09 10.91
N LEU A 92 2.59 2.37 11.25
CA LEU A 92 2.52 2.86 12.61
C LEU A 92 1.06 2.89 13.07
N TYR A 93 0.76 2.27 14.21
CA TYR A 93 -0.58 2.21 14.77
C TYR A 93 -0.53 2.35 16.29
N GLU A 94 -1.08 3.45 16.83
CA GLU A 94 -1.20 3.71 18.28
C GLU A 94 0.09 3.53 19.10
N GLY A 95 1.24 3.91 18.53
CA GLY A 95 2.55 3.77 19.19
C GLY A 95 3.16 2.36 19.10
N ASP A 96 2.49 1.44 18.41
CA ASP A 96 2.98 0.13 17.99
C ASP A 96 2.86 0.00 16.45
N VAL A 97 2.85 -1.22 15.91
CA VAL A 97 2.73 -1.49 14.48
C VAL A 97 1.51 -2.33 14.13
N ALA A 98 0.93 -2.04 12.97
CA ALA A 98 -0.01 -2.94 12.30
C ALA A 98 0.62 -3.47 11.00
N ILE A 99 0.21 -4.67 10.59
CA ILE A 99 0.75 -5.37 9.44
C ILE A 99 -0.38 -5.72 8.48
N LEU A 100 -0.25 -5.26 7.22
CA LEU A 100 -1.14 -5.66 6.13
C LEU A 100 -0.39 -6.62 5.22
N THR A 101 -0.89 -7.85 5.09
CA THR A 101 -0.31 -8.88 4.22
C THR A 101 -1.23 -9.16 3.05
N ILE A 102 -0.77 -8.93 1.84
CA ILE A 102 -1.56 -9.04 0.61
C ILE A 102 -0.88 -10.02 -0.34
N ILE A 103 -1.59 -11.08 -0.74
CA ILE A 103 -1.17 -12.03 -1.78
C ILE A 103 -2.11 -11.87 -2.98
N ALA A 104 -1.56 -11.45 -4.11
CA ALA A 104 -2.31 -11.16 -5.33
C ALA A 104 -1.45 -11.35 -6.58
N ASP A 105 -2.08 -11.66 -7.71
CA ASP A 105 -1.34 -11.94 -8.95
C ASP A 105 -0.94 -10.68 -9.74
N VAL A 106 -1.69 -9.59 -9.56
CA VAL A 106 -1.54 -8.33 -10.30
C VAL A 106 -1.80 -7.14 -9.39
N LEU A 107 -1.00 -6.10 -9.58
CA LEU A 107 -1.19 -4.78 -9.01
C LEU A 107 -1.28 -3.74 -10.13
N PHE A 108 -2.22 -2.82 -10.00
CA PHE A 108 -2.34 -1.59 -10.77
C PHE A 108 -2.13 -0.38 -9.84
N PHE A 109 -1.30 0.56 -10.27
CA PHE A 109 -1.04 1.81 -9.57
C PHE A 109 -1.75 2.94 -10.32
N GLU A 110 -2.59 3.69 -9.62
CA GLU A 110 -3.38 4.79 -10.18
C GLU A 110 -3.13 6.07 -9.37
N LEU A 111 -2.68 7.12 -10.06
CA LEU A 111 -2.72 8.49 -9.54
C LEU A 111 -4.18 8.96 -9.56
N LYS A 112 -4.64 9.57 -8.47
CA LYS A 112 -6.02 10.05 -8.34
C LYS A 112 -6.19 11.46 -8.93
#